data_AF-X1ILY6-F1
#
_entry.id   AF-X1ILY6-F1
#
_cell.length_a   1.000
_cell.length_b   1.000
_cell.length_c   1.000
_cell.angle_alpha   90.00
_cell.angle_beta   90.00
_cell.angle_gamma   90.00
#
_symmetry.space_group_name_H-M   'P 1'
#
loop_
_entity.id
_entity.type
_entity.pdbx_description
1 polymer ?
#
loop_
_entity_poly.entity_id
_entity_poly.type
_entity_poly.pdbx_seq_one_letter_code
_entity_poly.pdbx_strand_id
1 'polypeptide(L)'
;TEEEKEILVKLKESKLIEEFLIQYPYWEQANLTSLRSELEEEGITVEKGLLQRFLRQEDQNKDNDILNDLQLLEAIEILGN
;
A
#
# COMPACT_ATOMS: atom_id res chain seq x y z
N THR A 1 -14.86 -5.59 1.61
CA THR A 1 -15.66 -6.83 1.67
C THR A 1 -14.85 -7.95 2.32
N GLU A 2 -15.46 -9.10 2.61
CA GLU A 2 -14.75 -10.26 3.19
C GLU A 2 -13.62 -10.76 2.27
N GLU A 3 -13.85 -10.80 0.95
CA GLU A 3 -12.83 -11.15 -0.04
C GLU A 3 -11.62 -10.21 0.00
N GLU A 4 -11.83 -8.89 0.14
CA GLU A 4 -10.72 -7.94 0.27
C GLU A 4 -9.89 -8.22 1.53
N LYS A 5 -10.52 -8.61 2.64
CA LYS A 5 -9.79 -8.94 3.88
C LYS A 5 -8.93 -10.19 3.71
N GLU A 6 -9.42 -11.22 3.03
CA GLU A 6 -8.63 -12.43 2.76
C GLU A 6 -7.41 -12.12 1.89
N ILE A 7 -7.57 -11.26 0.87
CA ILE A 7 -6.46 -10.82 0.02
C ILE A 7 -5.43 -10.05 0.86
N LEU A 8 -5.86 -9.15 1.75
CA LEU A 8 -4.96 -8.38 2.63
C LEU A 8 -4.19 -9.29 3.61
N VAL A 9 -4.81 -10.34 4.13
CA VAL A 9 -4.10 -11.31 4.99
C VAL A 9 -3.01 -12.04 4.20
N LYS A 10 -3.31 -12.50 2.98
CA LYS A 10 -2.32 -13.14 2.11
C LYS A 10 -1.17 -12.19 1.75
N LEU A 11 -1.47 -10.92 1.48
CA LEU A 11 -0.44 -9.89 1.24
C LEU A 11 0.44 -9.68 2.46
N LYS A 12 -0.14 -9.70 3.66
CA LYS A 12 0.60 -9.57 4.92
C LYS A 12 1.50 -10.76 5.23
N GLU A 13 1.07 -11.96 4.84
CA GLU A 13 1.87 -13.17 4.98
C GLU A 13 2.91 -13.34 3.86
N SER A 14 2.78 -12.61 2.74
CA SER A 14 3.71 -12.67 1.63
C SER A 14 4.99 -11.88 1.95
N LYS A 15 6.11 -12.60 1.94
CA LYS A 15 7.45 -12.01 2.10
C LYS A 15 7.82 -11.04 0.98
N LEU A 16 7.20 -11.19 -0.19
CA LEU A 16 7.44 -10.30 -1.33
C LEU A 16 7.13 -8.85 -0.98
N ILE A 17 6.07 -8.59 -0.19
CA ILE A 17 5.72 -7.23 0.22
C ILE A 17 6.78 -6.64 1.14
N GLU A 18 7.22 -7.41 2.14
CA GLU A 18 8.24 -6.97 3.10
C GLU A 18 9.57 -6.69 2.39
N GLU A 19 10.04 -7.60 1.53
CA GLU A 19 11.26 -7.41 0.75
C GLU A 19 11.14 -6.24 -0.24
N PHE A 20 9.97 -6.08 -0.86
CA PHE A 20 9.71 -4.97 -1.78
C PHE A 20 9.77 -3.62 -1.07
N LEU A 21 9.14 -3.47 0.09
CA LEU A 21 9.17 -2.21 0.86
C LEU A 21 10.58 -1.87 1.35
N ILE A 22 11.39 -2.87 1.69
CA ILE A 22 12.80 -2.67 2.08
C ILE A 22 13.65 -2.21 0.88
N GLN A 23 13.45 -2.82 -0.30
CA GLN A 23 14.23 -2.49 -1.50
C GLN A 23 13.76 -1.19 -2.18
N TYR A 24 12.48 -0.87 -2.05
CA TYR A 24 11.85 0.30 -2.66
C TYR A 24 11.24 1.21 -1.58
N PRO A 25 12.08 1.93 -0.82
CA PRO A 25 11.61 2.87 0.20
C PRO A 25 10.82 4.06 -0.37
N TYR A 26 10.84 4.28 -1.71
CA TYR A 26 10.03 5.27 -2.43
C TYR A 26 9.09 4.59 -3.44
N TRP A 27 8.47 3.49 -3.04
CA TRP A 27 7.65 2.65 -3.92
C TRP A 27 6.48 3.39 -4.58
N GLU A 28 6.00 4.50 -4.02
CA GLU A 28 4.95 5.33 -4.65
C GLU A 28 5.36 5.87 -6.02
N GLN A 29 6.66 6.11 -6.21
CA GLN A 29 7.25 6.54 -7.47
C GLN A 29 7.67 5.36 -8.34
N ALA A 30 7.67 4.14 -7.78
CA ALA A 30 8.06 2.92 -8.47
C ALA A 30 6.88 2.30 -9.23
N ASN A 31 7.21 1.49 -10.24
CA ASN A 31 6.20 0.78 -11.00
C ASN A 31 5.76 -0.50 -10.27
N LEU A 32 4.55 -0.49 -9.70
CA LEU A 32 3.95 -1.63 -9.02
C LEU A 32 3.50 -2.78 -9.96
N THR A 33 3.69 -2.64 -11.28
CA THR A 33 3.30 -3.68 -12.25
C THR A 33 4.09 -4.98 -12.04
N SER A 34 5.39 -4.87 -11.72
CA SER A 34 6.23 -6.04 -11.44
C SER A 34 5.76 -6.76 -10.18
N LEU A 35 5.56 -6.01 -9.09
CA LEU A 35 5.06 -6.57 -7.83
C LEU A 35 3.70 -7.26 -8.00
N ARG A 36 2.77 -6.65 -8.77
CA ARG A 36 1.47 -7.30 -9.05
C ARG A 36 1.62 -8.58 -9.86
N SER A 37 2.55 -8.63 -10.80
CA SER A 37 2.80 -9.84 -11.59
C SER A 37 3.35 -10.96 -10.71
N GLU A 38 4.30 -10.64 -9.82
CA GLU A 38 4.85 -11.60 -8.86
C GLU A 38 3.79 -12.10 -7.86
N LEU A 39 2.92 -11.21 -7.38
CA LEU A 39 1.78 -11.58 -6.53
C LEU A 39 0.76 -12.46 -7.26
N GLU A 40 0.49 -12.21 -8.54
CA GLU A 40 -0.37 -13.07 -9.36
C GLU A 40 0.25 -14.46 -9.58
N GLU A 41 1.58 -14.56 -9.70
CA GLU A 41 2.29 -15.86 -9.73
C GLU A 41 2.16 -16.64 -8.41
N GLU A 42 2.10 -15.95 -7.27
CA GLU A 42 1.75 -16.56 -5.96
C GLU A 42 0.25 -16.87 -5.83
N GLY A 43 -0.58 -16.55 -6.83
CA GLY A 43 -2.03 -16.75 -6.80
C GLY A 43 -2.79 -15.67 -6.02
N ILE A 44 -2.18 -14.50 -5.80
CA ILE A 44 -2.76 -13.35 -5.12
C ILE A 44 -3.12 -12.30 -6.17
N THR A 45 -4.36 -12.33 -6.64
CA THR A 45 -4.88 -11.28 -7.52
C THR A 45 -5.40 -10.11 -6.69
N VAL A 46 -4.72 -8.96 -6.76
CA VAL A 46 -5.09 -7.75 -6.04
C VAL A 46 -5.27 -6.56 -6.99
N GLU A 47 -6.29 -5.74 -6.73
CA GLU A 47 -6.48 -4.48 -7.42
C GLU A 47 -5.41 -3.46 -7.05
N LYS A 48 -4.99 -2.65 -8.04
CA LYS A 48 -3.94 -1.64 -7.85
C LYS A 48 -4.22 -0.71 -6.66
N GLY A 49 -5.45 -0.23 -6.52
CA GLY A 49 -5.83 0.69 -5.44
C GLY A 49 -5.77 0.04 -4.06
N LEU A 50 -6.15 -1.23 -3.96
CA LEU A 50 -6.09 -1.98 -2.69
C LEU A 50 -4.65 -2.27 -2.30
N LEU A 51 -3.80 -2.68 -3.26
CA LEU A 51 -2.37 -2.89 -3.04
C LEU A 51 -1.67 -1.61 -2.59
N GLN A 52 -1.95 -0.47 -3.22
CA GLN A 52 -1.37 0.82 -2.82
C GLN A 52 -1.77 1.21 -1.40
N ARG A 53 -3.04 1.02 -1.02
CA ARG A 53 -3.49 1.27 0.35
C ARG A 53 -2.81 0.35 1.35
N PHE A 54 -2.65 -0.92 1.00
CA PHE A 54 -1.97 -1.90 1.86
C PHE A 54 -0.50 -1.55 2.05
N LEU A 55 0.21 -1.27 0.96
CA LEU A 55 1.61 -0.84 1.00
C LEU A 55 1.78 0.41 1.87
N ARG A 56 0.89 1.41 1.79
CA ARG A 56 0.92 2.58 2.70
C ARG A 56 0.74 2.23 4.17
N GLN A 57 -0.05 1.22 4.49
CA GLN A 57 -0.30 0.84 5.88
C GLN A 57 0.85 0.04 6.49
N GLU A 58 1.47 -0.84 5.69
CA GLU A 58 2.62 -1.63 6.14
C GLU A 58 3.94 -0.85 6.01
N ASP A 59 4.01 0.13 5.11
CA ASP A 59 5.13 1.06 5.00
C ASP A 59 5.18 1.98 6.21
N GLN A 60 6.14 1.73 7.09
CA GLN A 60 6.39 2.57 8.26
C GLN A 60 7.13 3.88 7.91
N ASN A 61 7.45 4.08 6.63
CA ASN A 61 8.16 5.26 6.17
C ASN A 61 7.23 6.49 6.09
N LYS A 62 7.26 7.32 7.13
CA LYS A 62 6.50 8.57 7.22
C LYS A 62 6.76 9.55 6.07
N ASP A 63 7.90 9.43 5.38
CA ASP A 63 8.20 10.28 4.22
C ASP A 63 7.34 9.94 2.98
N ASN A 64 6.77 8.73 2.89
CA ASN A 64 5.78 8.40 1.84
C ASN A 64 4.35 8.82 2.23
N ASP A 65 4.14 9.27 3.47
CA ASP A 65 2.83 9.64 4.03
C ASP A 65 2.41 11.08 3.66
N ILE A 66 3.13 11.76 2.76
CA ILE A 66 2.88 13.15 2.32
C ILE A 66 1.42 13.36 1.88
N LEU A 67 0.83 12.36 1.22
CA LEU A 67 -0.58 12.41 0.78
C LEU A 67 -1.58 12.29 1.94
N ASN A 68 -1.21 11.57 3.01
CA ASN A 68 -2.02 11.39 4.21
C ASN A 68 -1.92 12.63 5.10
N ASP A 69 -0.73 13.23 5.22
CA ASP A 69 -0.51 14.53 5.86
C ASP A 69 -1.31 15.64 5.16
N LEU A 70 -1.34 15.67 3.81
CA LEU A 70 -2.14 16.64 3.07
C LEU A 70 -3.65 16.46 3.28
N GLN A 71 -4.17 15.23 3.26
CA GLN A 71 -5.58 14.96 3.54
C GLN A 71 -5.96 15.26 5.00
N LEU A 72 -5.04 15.04 5.94
CA LEU A 72 -5.24 15.37 7.35
C LEU A 72 -5.27 16.89 7.56
N LEU A 73 -4.35 17.63 6.91
CA LEU A 73 -4.33 19.09 6.92
C LEU A 73 -5.61 19.68 6.33
N GLU A 74 -6.06 19.16 5.19
CA GLU A 74 -7.29 19.61 4.53
C GLU A 74 -8.53 19.30 5.40
N ALA A 75 -8.57 18.15 6.08
CA ALA A 75 -9.62 17.82 7.03
C ALA A 75 -9.61 18.72 8.29
N ILE A 76 -8.44 19.12 8.78
CA ILE A 76 -8.31 20.09 9.88
C ILE A 76 -8.81 21.48 9.45
N GLU A 77 -8.52 21.91 8.23
CA GLU A 77 -9.06 23.17 7.68
C GLU A 77 -10.59 23.16 7.58
N ILE A 78 -11.18 22.03 7.17
CA ILE A 78 -12.64 21.89 7.06
C ILE A 78 -13.34 21.86 8.42
N LEU A 79 -12.72 21.23 9.44
CA LEU A 79 -13.29 21.12 10.80
C LEU A 79 -13.02 22.35 11.68
N GLY A 80 -12.07 23.20 11.31
CA GLY A 80 -11.69 24.41 12.05
C GLY A 80 -12.52 25.65 11.72
N ASN A 81 -13.49 25.56 10.80
CA ASN A 81 -14.33 26.66 10.31
C ASN A 81 -15.82 26.38 10.56
#